data_AF-A0A936BFF6-F1
#
_entry.id   AF-A0A936BFF6-F1
#
_cell.length_a   1.000
_cell.length_b   1.000
_cell.length_c   1.000
_cell.angle_alpha   90.00
_cell.angle_beta   90.00
_cell.angle_gamma   90.00
#
_symmetry.space_group_name_H-M   'P 1'
#
loop_
_entity.id
_entity.type
_entity.pdbx_description
1 polymer ?
#
loop_
_entity_poly.entity_id
_entity_poly.type
_entity_poly.pdbx_seq_one_letter_code
_entity_poly.pdbx_strand_id
1 'polypeptide(L)'
;MGTFFVLQLAAADPDGDPLTYTWEMGDGLRAYGNPVHWRYNLDVVYSITTTIQDGRGGVLTSTTQISITDSSVLNPPIQPPLFPSEWTTGSKSILLILVSYADMPLTSTNPTAILNVANQTNLFWQTTAYGQLSLNNITVTPILTLTTSTSDYPLSPGDAQGFRNSFNKFRVDTRNLARAAGYDPDDYDLDAVVTTDYFGASAANNGNKGLLLTNPNFPTLSHELGHNLGLRHATNWNTNSAGQSIIGPGQYTNYGNAFDVMGVGTDSRYHHTAYSKERLGWLPASHVTAVTNSGTYRLYAMDTPTLVPNHTLLLRLPRDVRDYWLEYRQLFPANAWTSNGVLLGFTPWPGTAGTAPLLDTTPSSPFGQFNSAGDTNDSALTIGRTLADTQAQWFITPIGRGGTTPDSYLDITINRGPFPSNVAPTATLTAESLIIPLNTTTHFTATATDANGDTLAYHWDFDDDQFGSTNNPTISYQWSQAGIMSCASPFPI
;
A
#
# COMPACT_ATOMS: atom_id res chain seq x y z
N MET A 1 -4.93 -34.70 2.64
CA MET A 1 -3.70 -35.49 2.37
C MET A 1 -3.25 -35.17 0.95
N GLY A 2 -1.99 -34.74 0.79
CA GLY A 2 -1.52 -33.90 -0.32
C GLY A 2 -1.18 -34.59 -1.63
N THR A 3 -1.32 -33.81 -2.69
CA THR A 3 -0.92 -34.06 -4.08
C THR A 3 0.60 -34.25 -4.20
N PHE A 4 1.04 -35.14 -5.09
CA PHE A 4 2.46 -35.31 -5.44
C PHE A 4 2.82 -34.34 -6.57
N PHE A 5 3.98 -33.69 -6.47
CA PHE A 5 4.58 -32.87 -7.52
C PHE A 5 5.57 -33.68 -8.32
N VAL A 6 5.54 -33.55 -9.65
CA VAL A 6 6.49 -34.20 -10.55
C VAL A 6 7.61 -33.22 -10.87
N LEU A 7 8.83 -33.54 -10.45
CA LEU A 7 10.03 -32.78 -10.75
C LEU A 7 10.78 -33.50 -11.87
N GLN A 8 11.13 -32.77 -12.92
CA GLN A 8 11.89 -33.28 -14.04
C GLN A 8 12.82 -32.21 -14.60
N LEU A 9 14.01 -32.62 -15.07
CA LEU A 9 15.00 -31.74 -15.65
C LEU A 9 15.56 -32.35 -16.94
N ALA A 10 15.39 -31.68 -18.07
CA ALA A 10 16.00 -32.10 -19.32
C ALA A 10 17.47 -31.69 -19.35
N ALA A 11 18.37 -32.64 -19.58
CA ALA A 11 19.79 -32.40 -19.77
C ALA A 11 20.31 -33.33 -20.89
N ALA A 12 21.38 -32.91 -21.55
CA ALA A 12 22.00 -33.66 -22.62
C ALA A 12 23.52 -33.70 -22.40
N ASP A 13 24.11 -34.86 -22.62
CA ASP A 13 25.55 -35.05 -22.65
C ASP A 13 26.04 -34.95 -24.11
N PRO A 14 26.99 -34.05 -24.44
CA PRO A 14 27.50 -33.91 -25.80
C PRO A 14 28.14 -35.18 -26.38
N ASP A 15 28.71 -36.03 -25.52
CA ASP A 15 29.37 -37.27 -25.88
C ASP A 15 28.41 -38.49 -25.83
N GLY A 16 27.16 -38.26 -25.41
CA GLY A 16 26.09 -39.25 -25.36
C GLY A 16 26.14 -40.18 -24.15
N ASP A 17 26.88 -39.82 -23.09
CA ASP A 17 26.98 -40.64 -21.88
C ASP A 17 25.65 -40.66 -21.09
N PRO A 18 25.28 -41.80 -20.45
CA PRO A 18 24.07 -41.88 -19.62
C PRO A 18 24.14 -40.95 -18.40
N LEU A 19 23.14 -40.09 -18.24
CA LEU A 19 23.05 -39.15 -17.13
C LEU A 19 22.35 -39.75 -15.90
N THR A 20 22.91 -39.49 -14.72
CA THR A 20 22.33 -39.84 -13.43
C THR A 20 21.92 -38.58 -12.67
N TYR A 21 20.78 -38.63 -11.97
CA TYR A 21 20.17 -37.47 -11.32
C TYR A 21 20.01 -37.74 -9.82
N THR A 22 20.51 -36.81 -9.01
CA THR A 22 20.28 -36.76 -7.56
C THR A 22 19.63 -35.43 -7.21
N TRP A 23 18.55 -35.48 -6.45
CA TRP A 23 17.79 -34.32 -6.01
C TRP A 23 17.93 -34.15 -4.50
N GLU A 24 18.24 -32.95 -4.05
CA GLU A 24 18.11 -32.52 -2.65
C GLU A 24 16.87 -31.65 -2.57
N MET A 25 15.88 -32.06 -1.77
CA MET A 25 14.52 -31.52 -1.87
C MET A 25 14.27 -30.27 -1.03
N GLY A 26 15.28 -29.81 -0.30
CA GLY A 26 15.18 -28.64 0.59
C GLY A 26 14.48 -28.92 1.93
N ASP A 27 14.00 -30.15 2.16
CA ASP A 27 13.40 -30.65 3.41
C ASP A 27 14.37 -31.54 4.22
N GLY A 28 15.64 -31.59 3.80
CA GLY A 28 16.68 -32.43 4.38
C GLY A 28 16.74 -33.86 3.82
N LEU A 29 15.88 -34.21 2.87
CA LEU A 29 15.85 -35.52 2.20
C LEU A 29 16.33 -35.44 0.75
N ARG A 30 16.64 -36.61 0.18
CA ARG A 30 17.12 -36.77 -1.19
C ARG A 30 16.24 -37.73 -2.01
N ALA A 31 16.19 -37.52 -3.31
CA ALA A 31 15.59 -38.44 -4.28
C ALA A 31 16.52 -38.72 -5.46
N TYR A 32 16.24 -39.78 -6.21
CA TYR A 32 17.06 -40.24 -7.33
C TYR A 32 16.20 -40.54 -8.56
N GLY A 33 16.76 -40.29 -9.75
CA GLY A 33 16.08 -40.50 -11.03
C GLY A 33 15.48 -39.22 -11.61
N ASN A 34 14.83 -39.35 -12.77
CA ASN A 34 14.21 -38.24 -13.50
C ASN A 34 13.13 -38.82 -14.44
N PRO A 35 11.83 -38.54 -14.23
CA PRO A 35 11.26 -37.64 -13.23
C PRO A 35 11.23 -38.24 -11.80
N VAL A 36 11.01 -37.38 -10.78
CA VAL A 36 10.77 -37.77 -9.39
C VAL A 36 9.46 -37.17 -8.86
N HIS A 37 8.78 -37.87 -7.96
CA HIS A 37 7.52 -37.42 -7.36
C HIS A 37 7.75 -37.06 -5.89
N TRP A 38 7.40 -35.84 -5.47
CA TRP A 38 7.64 -35.37 -4.10
C TRP A 38 6.42 -34.70 -3.47
N ARG A 39 6.39 -34.62 -2.14
CA ARG A 39 5.34 -33.92 -1.38
C ARG A 39 5.99 -32.83 -0.54
N TYR A 40 5.38 -31.64 -0.60
CA TYR A 40 5.82 -30.46 0.15
C TYR A 40 4.71 -29.99 1.06
N ASN A 41 5.08 -29.36 2.18
CA ASN A 41 4.12 -28.66 3.02
C ASN A 41 3.76 -27.31 2.37
N LEU A 42 2.55 -26.85 2.66
CA LEU A 42 2.07 -25.55 2.19
C LEU A 42 2.83 -24.40 2.86
N ASP A 43 2.97 -23.29 2.15
CA ASP A 43 3.50 -22.00 2.61
C ASP A 43 4.92 -22.06 3.21
N VAL A 44 5.68 -23.07 2.80
CA VAL A 44 7.10 -23.23 3.09
C VAL A 44 7.90 -23.06 1.80
N VAL A 45 8.98 -22.29 1.86
CA VAL A 45 9.93 -22.15 0.75
C VAL A 45 10.96 -23.26 0.84
N TYR A 46 11.06 -24.07 -0.21
CA TYR A 46 12.03 -25.16 -0.34
C TYR A 46 13.08 -24.80 -1.40
N SER A 47 14.35 -25.01 -1.07
CA SER A 47 15.46 -24.90 -2.04
C SER A 47 15.78 -26.28 -2.58
N ILE A 48 15.38 -26.54 -3.83
CA ILE A 48 15.60 -27.82 -4.51
C ILE A 48 16.88 -27.73 -5.33
N THR A 49 17.83 -28.62 -5.05
CA THR A 49 19.08 -28.72 -5.81
C THR A 49 19.10 -30.04 -6.57
N THR A 50 19.34 -29.99 -7.87
CA THR A 50 19.56 -31.17 -8.71
C THR A 50 21.02 -31.25 -9.08
N THR A 51 21.62 -32.42 -8.90
CA THR A 51 22.96 -32.77 -9.35
C THR A 51 22.86 -33.83 -10.44
N ILE A 52 23.38 -33.54 -11.62
CA ILE A 52 23.42 -34.43 -12.77
C ILE A 52 24.87 -34.86 -12.99
N GLN A 53 25.12 -36.17 -13.18
CA GLN A 53 26.46 -36.70 -13.43
C GLN A 53 26.46 -37.64 -14.65
N ASP A 54 27.53 -37.60 -15.43
CA ASP A 54 27.74 -38.41 -16.65
C ASP A 54 28.45 -39.76 -16.40
N GLY A 55 28.90 -40.02 -15.17
CA GLY A 55 29.68 -41.21 -14.81
C GLY A 55 31.14 -41.20 -15.28
N ARG A 56 31.61 -40.12 -15.92
CA ARG A 56 33.00 -39.89 -16.36
C ARG A 56 33.68 -38.68 -15.72
N GLY A 57 32.96 -37.98 -14.85
CA GLY A 57 33.48 -36.90 -14.01
C GLY A 57 32.86 -35.53 -14.30
N GLY A 58 32.02 -35.42 -15.33
CA GLY A 58 31.17 -34.26 -15.55
C GLY A 58 30.04 -34.20 -14.54
N VAL A 59 29.91 -33.04 -13.89
CA VAL A 59 28.87 -32.78 -12.87
C VAL A 59 28.25 -31.42 -13.15
N LEU A 60 26.93 -31.37 -13.23
CA LEU A 60 26.14 -30.14 -13.32
C LEU A 60 25.22 -30.04 -12.10
N THR A 61 25.23 -28.88 -11.44
CA THR A 61 24.28 -28.57 -10.37
C THR A 61 23.36 -27.43 -10.77
N SER A 62 22.08 -27.55 -10.44
CA SER A 62 21.09 -26.50 -10.63
C SER A 62 20.21 -26.40 -9.40
N THR A 63 20.04 -25.19 -8.87
CA THR A 63 19.21 -24.93 -7.68
C THR A 63 18.07 -24.00 -8.05
N THR A 64 16.88 -24.32 -7.57
CA THR A 64 15.69 -23.47 -7.70
C THR A 64 14.94 -23.43 -6.38
N GLN A 65 14.24 -22.33 -6.12
CA GLN A 65 13.36 -22.22 -4.96
C GLN A 65 11.92 -22.39 -5.40
N ILE A 66 11.17 -23.19 -4.64
CA ILE A 66 9.72 -23.33 -4.84
C ILE A 66 9.00 -23.00 -3.53
N SER A 67 7.79 -22.47 -3.64
CA SER A 67 6.83 -22.45 -2.54
C SER A 67 5.53 -23.06 -3.06
N ILE A 68 4.94 -23.95 -2.26
CA ILE A 68 3.65 -24.54 -2.59
C ILE A 68 2.59 -23.81 -1.78
N THR A 69 1.70 -23.11 -2.45
CA THR A 69 0.57 -22.42 -1.83
C THR A 69 -0.72 -23.17 -2.16
N ASP A 70 -1.70 -23.10 -1.26
CA ASP A 70 -3.01 -23.69 -1.54
C ASP A 70 -3.72 -22.90 -2.64
N SER A 71 -4.06 -23.57 -3.74
CA SER A 71 -4.76 -22.93 -4.86
C SER A 71 -6.18 -22.48 -4.50
N SER A 72 -6.75 -22.99 -3.40
CA SER A 72 -8.02 -22.52 -2.83
C SER A 72 -7.91 -21.12 -2.20
N VAL A 73 -6.68 -20.62 -2.02
CA VAL A 73 -6.35 -19.21 -1.70
C VAL A 73 -5.78 -18.42 -2.89
N LEU A 74 -5.52 -19.04 -4.05
CA LEU A 74 -5.09 -18.37 -5.29
C LEU A 74 -6.24 -17.87 -6.17
N ASN A 75 -7.46 -18.37 -5.92
CA ASN A 75 -8.67 -17.59 -6.14
C ASN A 75 -9.12 -17.04 -4.79
N PRO A 76 -8.48 -16.00 -4.22
CA PRO A 76 -9.31 -15.11 -3.43
C PRO A 76 -10.45 -14.71 -4.39
N PRO A 77 -11.71 -14.62 -3.95
CA PRO A 77 -12.65 -13.84 -4.73
C PRO A 77 -11.92 -12.53 -5.05
N ILE A 78 -11.85 -12.16 -6.35
CA ILE A 78 -11.70 -10.75 -6.73
C ILE A 78 -12.55 -10.04 -5.69
N GLN A 79 -11.90 -9.25 -4.81
CA GLN A 79 -12.50 -8.64 -3.63
C GLN A 79 -14.01 -8.58 -3.85
N PRO A 80 -14.85 -9.41 -3.17
CA PRO A 80 -16.29 -9.41 -3.48
C PRO A 80 -16.66 -7.95 -3.45
N PRO A 81 -17.15 -7.42 -4.58
CA PRO A 81 -16.98 -6.01 -4.84
C PRO A 81 -17.51 -5.23 -3.64
N LEU A 82 -16.59 -4.62 -2.87
CA LEU A 82 -16.92 -3.55 -1.94
C LEU A 82 -17.69 -2.56 -2.78
N PHE A 83 -19.00 -2.64 -2.63
CA PHE A 83 -19.95 -1.72 -3.17
C PHE A 83 -20.45 -0.90 -2.00
N PRO A 84 -20.77 0.37 -2.23
CA PRO A 84 -21.47 1.19 -1.26
C PRO A 84 -22.63 0.39 -0.66
N SER A 85 -22.65 0.27 0.67
CA SER A 85 -23.71 -0.45 1.39
C SER A 85 -24.00 0.24 2.72
N GLU A 86 -25.12 -0.14 3.33
CA GLU A 86 -25.43 0.30 4.70
C GLU A 86 -24.35 -0.14 5.70
N TRP A 87 -23.52 -1.14 5.37
CA TRP A 87 -22.41 -1.57 6.24
C TRP A 87 -21.28 -0.53 6.29
N THR A 88 -20.95 0.08 5.14
CA THR A 88 -19.82 0.98 4.99
C THR A 88 -20.19 2.45 5.13
N THR A 89 -21.47 2.77 5.31
CA THR A 89 -22.00 4.15 5.40
C THR A 89 -23.00 4.30 6.54
N GLY A 90 -23.40 5.54 6.84
CA GLY A 90 -24.35 5.89 7.89
C GLY A 90 -23.74 5.93 9.31
N SER A 91 -24.62 6.15 10.27
CA SER A 91 -24.26 6.13 11.70
C SER A 91 -24.15 4.69 12.19
N LYS A 92 -23.04 4.37 12.85
CA LYS A 92 -22.77 3.06 13.44
C LYS A 92 -22.69 3.13 14.95
N SER A 93 -23.18 2.10 15.62
CA SER A 93 -22.93 1.85 17.03
C SER A 93 -21.73 0.91 17.21
N ILE A 94 -20.95 1.13 18.27
CA ILE A 94 -19.81 0.27 18.61
C ILE A 94 -19.76 -0.04 20.10
N LEU A 95 -19.58 -1.32 20.42
CA LEU A 95 -19.31 -1.81 21.76
C LEU A 95 -17.82 -2.12 21.94
N LEU A 96 -17.17 -1.45 22.91
CA LEU A 96 -15.78 -1.68 23.28
C LEU A 96 -15.75 -2.43 24.62
N ILE A 97 -15.43 -3.73 24.56
CA ILE A 97 -15.46 -4.67 25.67
C ILE A 97 -14.05 -4.73 26.28
N LEU A 98 -13.88 -4.11 27.44
CA LEU A 98 -12.60 -4.15 28.16
C LEU A 98 -12.49 -5.44 28.94
N VAL A 99 -11.46 -6.23 28.65
CA VAL A 99 -11.27 -7.57 29.21
C VAL A 99 -9.93 -7.68 29.90
N SER A 100 -9.99 -8.12 31.15
CA SER A 100 -8.85 -8.53 31.96
C SER A 100 -8.82 -10.05 32.10
N TYR A 101 -7.65 -10.66 31.97
CA TYR A 101 -7.47 -12.06 32.38
C TYR A 101 -7.34 -12.14 33.91
N ALA A 102 -7.64 -13.29 34.50
CA ALA A 102 -7.44 -13.53 35.92
C ALA A 102 -5.95 -13.48 36.33
N ASP A 103 -5.07 -13.98 35.46
CA ASP A 103 -3.62 -14.09 35.63
C ASP A 103 -2.82 -13.00 34.93
N MET A 104 -3.46 -12.20 34.06
CA MET A 104 -2.84 -11.08 33.36
C MET A 104 -3.77 -9.85 33.37
N PRO A 105 -3.73 -9.04 34.46
CA PRO A 105 -4.64 -7.92 34.62
C PRO A 105 -4.48 -6.83 33.56
N LEU A 106 -5.60 -6.27 33.06
CA LEU A 106 -5.59 -5.10 32.17
C LEU A 106 -5.35 -3.82 32.98
N THR A 107 -4.10 -3.37 33.03
CA THR A 107 -3.69 -2.16 33.79
C THR A 107 -3.25 -0.99 32.90
N SER A 108 -3.01 -1.23 31.61
CA SER A 108 -2.51 -0.23 30.67
C SER A 108 -3.57 0.78 30.20
N THR A 109 -4.86 0.52 30.45
CA THR A 109 -5.96 1.36 30.00
C THR A 109 -7.15 1.30 30.95
N ASN A 110 -8.15 2.15 30.70
CA ASN A 110 -9.39 2.23 31.46
C ASN A 110 -10.55 2.69 30.54
N PRO A 111 -11.83 2.57 30.97
CA PRO A 111 -12.97 2.92 30.12
C PRO A 111 -12.92 4.35 29.55
N THR A 112 -12.48 5.34 30.34
CA THR A 112 -12.37 6.73 29.89
C THR A 112 -11.31 6.90 28.81
N ALA A 113 -10.14 6.26 28.96
CA ALA A 113 -9.09 6.31 27.95
C ALA A 113 -9.54 5.67 26.63
N ILE A 114 -10.24 4.53 26.70
CA ILE A 114 -10.78 3.85 25.51
C ILE A 114 -11.88 4.67 24.85
N LEU A 115 -12.74 5.33 25.62
CA LEU A 115 -13.74 6.25 25.07
C LEU A 115 -13.07 7.41 24.30
N ASN A 116 -11.96 7.96 24.81
CA ASN A 116 -11.21 9.01 24.10
C ASN A 116 -10.63 8.51 22.78
N VAL A 117 -10.05 7.30 22.75
CA VAL A 117 -9.55 6.64 21.53
C VAL A 117 -10.67 6.45 20.51
N ALA A 118 -11.85 5.99 20.96
CA ALA A 118 -13.02 5.81 20.13
C ALA A 118 -13.57 7.13 19.56
N ASN A 119 -13.56 8.21 20.35
CA ASN A 119 -13.96 9.54 19.89
C ASN A 119 -12.99 10.13 18.87
N GLN A 120 -11.67 9.97 19.05
CA GLN A 120 -10.66 10.36 18.07
C GLN A 120 -10.84 9.59 16.76
N THR A 121 -11.08 8.28 16.87
CA THR A 121 -11.41 7.41 15.75
C THR A 121 -12.66 7.93 15.04
N ASN A 122 -13.75 8.18 15.76
CA ASN A 122 -14.98 8.71 15.18
C ASN A 122 -14.75 10.02 14.39
N LEU A 123 -13.96 10.95 14.92
CA LEU A 123 -13.63 12.20 14.24
C LEU A 123 -12.85 11.95 12.94
N PHE A 124 -11.86 11.07 12.97
CA PHE A 124 -11.10 10.68 11.77
C PHE A 124 -12.01 10.03 10.72
N TRP A 125 -12.88 9.11 11.13
CA TRP A 125 -13.79 8.42 10.23
C TRP A 125 -14.80 9.37 9.59
N GLN A 126 -15.39 10.29 10.37
CA GLN A 126 -16.25 11.34 9.82
C GLN A 126 -15.50 12.23 8.82
N THR A 127 -14.24 12.57 9.09
CA THR A 127 -13.41 13.40 8.22
C THR A 127 -13.06 12.66 6.93
N THR A 128 -12.53 11.45 7.03
CA THR A 128 -12.04 10.68 5.88
C THR A 128 -13.18 10.16 5.00
N ALA A 129 -14.36 9.91 5.58
CA ALA A 129 -15.57 9.49 4.90
C ALA A 129 -16.46 10.66 4.44
N TYR A 130 -16.03 11.91 4.59
CA TYR A 130 -16.83 13.10 4.24
C TYR A 130 -18.23 13.12 4.87
N GLY A 131 -18.32 12.69 6.13
CA GLY A 131 -19.57 12.55 6.88
C GLY A 131 -20.45 11.37 6.47
N GLN A 132 -20.03 10.53 5.51
CA GLN A 132 -20.79 9.36 5.07
C GLN A 132 -20.73 8.20 6.06
N LEU A 133 -19.83 8.23 7.06
CA LEU A 133 -19.74 7.26 8.14
C LEU A 133 -19.46 7.97 9.47
N SER A 134 -20.10 7.53 10.54
CA SER A 134 -19.76 7.95 11.90
C SER A 134 -19.99 6.85 12.93
N LEU A 135 -19.34 6.97 14.09
CA LEU A 135 -19.52 6.13 15.28
C LEU A 135 -20.29 6.93 16.35
N ASN A 136 -21.59 7.19 16.14
CA ASN A 136 -22.35 8.11 17.01
C ASN A 136 -22.78 7.47 18.34
N ASN A 137 -22.83 6.14 18.43
CA ASN A 137 -23.19 5.44 19.66
C ASN A 137 -22.03 4.55 20.12
N ILE A 138 -21.15 5.12 20.94
CA ILE A 138 -19.99 4.42 21.49
C ILE A 138 -20.31 3.98 22.92
N THR A 139 -20.30 2.67 23.16
CA THR A 139 -20.43 2.10 24.49
C THR A 139 -19.12 1.44 24.90
N VAL A 140 -18.63 1.77 26.10
CA VAL A 140 -17.43 1.16 26.68
C VAL A 140 -17.83 0.45 27.97
N THR A 141 -17.52 -0.84 28.08
CA THR A 141 -17.82 -1.58 29.31
C THR A 141 -16.88 -1.14 30.44
N PRO A 142 -17.26 -1.34 31.72
CA PRO A 142 -16.27 -1.51 32.77
C PRO A 142 -15.27 -2.61 32.41
N ILE A 143 -14.12 -2.67 33.09
CA ILE A 143 -13.20 -3.80 32.92
C ILE A 143 -13.89 -5.06 33.43
N LEU A 144 -14.10 -6.02 32.52
CA LEU A 144 -14.69 -7.32 32.82
C LEU A 144 -13.56 -8.33 32.99
N THR A 145 -13.60 -9.09 34.08
CA THR A 145 -12.57 -10.10 34.38
C THR A 145 -13.03 -11.47 33.94
N LEU A 146 -12.27 -12.10 33.04
CA LEU A 146 -12.46 -13.50 32.69
C LEU A 146 -12.12 -14.39 33.89
N THR A 147 -12.94 -15.42 34.12
CA THR A 147 -12.61 -16.47 35.09
C THR A 147 -11.52 -17.42 34.59
N THR A 148 -11.29 -17.44 33.28
CA THR A 148 -10.24 -18.21 32.59
C THR A 148 -8.90 -17.49 32.63
N SER A 149 -7.81 -18.24 32.68
CA SER A 149 -6.43 -17.71 32.59
C SER A 149 -5.94 -17.69 31.14
N THR A 150 -4.82 -17.01 30.90
CA THR A 150 -4.15 -17.00 29.58
C THR A 150 -3.82 -18.40 29.06
N SER A 151 -3.57 -19.36 29.96
CA SER A 151 -3.35 -20.78 29.61
C SER A 151 -4.52 -21.46 28.89
N ASP A 152 -5.74 -20.92 29.01
CA ASP A 152 -6.93 -21.42 28.32
C ASP A 152 -6.98 -21.00 26.84
N TYR A 153 -6.01 -20.19 26.40
CA TYR A 153 -5.86 -19.66 25.04
C TYR A 153 -4.42 -19.89 24.51
N PRO A 154 -3.93 -21.13 24.48
CA PRO A 154 -2.52 -21.42 24.22
C PRO A 154 -2.04 -20.84 22.88
N LEU A 155 -0.86 -20.22 22.91
CA LEU A 155 -0.15 -19.70 21.75
C LEU A 155 1.17 -20.45 21.59
N SER A 156 1.46 -20.94 20.39
CA SER A 156 2.73 -21.60 20.06
C SER A 156 3.38 -20.90 18.85
N PRO A 157 4.69 -20.59 18.90
CA PRO A 157 5.38 -19.99 17.77
C PRO A 157 5.23 -20.82 16.49
N GLY A 158 4.84 -20.16 15.40
CA GLY A 158 4.62 -20.81 14.10
C GLY A 158 3.29 -21.58 13.95
N ASP A 159 2.47 -21.67 15.00
CA ASP A 159 1.16 -22.34 14.93
C ASP A 159 0.03 -21.36 14.62
N ALA A 160 -0.12 -21.02 13.33
CA ALA A 160 -1.17 -20.13 12.85
C ALA A 160 -2.59 -20.67 13.14
N GLN A 161 -2.79 -21.99 13.12
CA GLN A 161 -4.10 -22.58 13.39
C GLN A 161 -4.43 -22.55 14.88
N GLY A 162 -3.47 -22.87 15.75
CA GLY A 162 -3.60 -22.74 17.19
C GLY A 162 -3.90 -21.30 17.60
N PHE A 163 -3.17 -20.33 17.03
CA PHE A 163 -3.47 -18.91 17.21
C PHE A 163 -4.93 -18.59 16.84
N ARG A 164 -5.41 -19.03 15.67
CA ARG A 164 -6.79 -18.78 15.21
C ARG A 164 -7.82 -19.40 16.15
N ASN A 165 -7.57 -20.61 16.62
CA ASN A 165 -8.46 -21.32 17.54
C ASN A 165 -8.55 -20.59 18.90
N SER A 166 -7.41 -20.24 19.49
CA SER A 166 -7.32 -19.50 20.75
C SER A 166 -7.98 -18.13 20.65
N PHE A 167 -7.73 -17.41 19.55
CA PHE A 167 -8.35 -16.12 19.27
C PHE A 167 -9.88 -16.21 19.13
N ASN A 168 -10.38 -17.18 18.36
CA ASN A 168 -11.82 -17.38 18.16
C ASN A 168 -12.51 -17.75 19.49
N LYS A 169 -11.89 -18.65 20.27
CA LYS A 169 -12.38 -19.01 21.60
C LYS A 169 -12.42 -17.80 22.52
N PHE A 170 -11.33 -17.04 22.61
CA PHE A 170 -11.25 -15.81 23.41
C PHE A 170 -12.34 -14.81 23.05
N ARG A 171 -12.59 -14.59 21.76
CA ARG A 171 -13.68 -13.71 21.32
C ARG A 171 -15.06 -14.20 21.74
N VAL A 172 -15.31 -15.50 21.69
CA VAL A 172 -16.60 -16.06 22.14
C VAL A 172 -16.76 -15.88 23.64
N ASP A 173 -15.74 -16.24 24.41
CA ASP A 173 -15.78 -16.17 25.88
C ASP A 173 -15.97 -14.73 26.37
N THR A 174 -15.27 -13.78 25.75
CA THR A 174 -15.37 -12.35 26.09
C THR A 174 -16.70 -11.72 25.70
N ARG A 175 -17.27 -12.09 24.55
CA ARG A 175 -18.63 -11.65 24.18
C ARG A 175 -19.69 -12.23 25.11
N ASN A 176 -19.55 -13.48 25.54
CA ASN A 176 -20.45 -14.08 26.54
C ASN A 176 -20.33 -13.40 27.91
N LEU A 177 -19.10 -13.03 28.30
CA LEU A 177 -18.86 -12.25 29.51
C LEU A 177 -19.53 -10.86 29.44
N ALA A 178 -19.44 -10.18 28.30
CA ALA A 178 -20.13 -8.91 28.07
C ALA A 178 -21.66 -9.06 28.16
N ARG A 179 -22.24 -10.09 27.53
CA ARG A 179 -23.68 -10.41 27.64
C ARG A 179 -24.11 -10.63 29.08
N ALA A 180 -23.35 -11.40 29.85
CA ALA A 180 -23.64 -11.64 31.26
C ALA A 180 -23.59 -10.36 32.10
N ALA A 181 -22.80 -9.37 31.68
CA ALA A 181 -22.72 -8.04 32.29
C ALA A 181 -23.79 -7.05 31.76
N GLY A 182 -24.69 -7.49 30.87
CA GLY A 182 -25.76 -6.66 30.32
C GLY A 182 -25.40 -5.88 29.04
N TYR A 183 -24.29 -6.23 28.39
CA TYR A 183 -23.85 -5.62 27.13
C TYR A 183 -23.87 -6.68 26.02
N ASP A 184 -24.97 -6.81 25.27
CA ASP A 184 -25.02 -7.76 24.15
C ASP A 184 -24.35 -7.18 22.90
N PRO A 185 -23.26 -7.78 22.38
CA PRO A 185 -22.61 -7.31 21.16
C PRO A 185 -23.52 -7.38 19.92
N ASP A 186 -24.63 -8.10 19.97
CA ASP A 186 -25.61 -8.17 18.89
C ASP A 186 -26.56 -6.97 18.82
N ASP A 187 -26.59 -6.13 19.86
CA ASP A 187 -27.28 -4.83 19.85
C ASP A 187 -26.46 -3.72 19.15
N TYR A 188 -25.23 -4.02 18.71
CA TYR A 188 -24.31 -3.08 18.11
C TYR A 188 -23.92 -3.49 16.69
N ASP A 189 -23.71 -2.48 15.84
CA ASP A 189 -23.21 -2.70 14.47
C ASP A 189 -21.79 -3.25 14.49
N LEU A 190 -20.96 -2.75 15.41
CA LEU A 190 -19.56 -3.10 15.55
C LEU A 190 -19.24 -3.46 17.01
N ASP A 191 -18.23 -4.31 17.19
CA ASP A 191 -17.71 -4.64 18.51
C ASP A 191 -16.20 -4.83 18.49
N ALA A 192 -15.54 -4.47 19.58
CA ALA A 192 -14.13 -4.72 19.80
C ALA A 192 -13.89 -5.27 21.20
N VAL A 193 -13.01 -6.27 21.29
CA VAL A 193 -12.46 -6.73 22.57
C VAL A 193 -11.14 -6.01 22.78
N VAL A 194 -11.04 -5.25 23.87
CA VAL A 194 -9.84 -4.53 24.29
C VAL A 194 -9.20 -5.30 25.43
N THR A 195 -7.95 -5.73 25.28
CA THR A 195 -7.29 -6.55 26.30
C THR A 195 -5.78 -6.32 26.33
N THR A 196 -5.08 -7.02 27.22
CA THR A 196 -3.62 -6.98 27.33
C THR A 196 -2.97 -7.56 26.07
N ASP A 197 -1.68 -7.27 25.86
CA ASP A 197 -0.94 -7.71 24.67
C ASP A 197 -0.52 -9.19 24.70
N TYR A 198 -1.46 -10.07 25.08
CA TYR A 198 -1.26 -11.51 25.13
C TYR A 198 -1.12 -12.12 23.73
N PHE A 199 -1.93 -11.66 22.76
CA PHE A 199 -1.90 -12.15 21.39
C PHE A 199 -0.79 -11.52 20.52
N GLY A 200 -0.07 -10.52 21.03
CA GLY A 200 1.04 -9.85 20.35
C GLY A 200 0.66 -8.99 19.14
N ALA A 201 -0.62 -8.99 18.75
CA ALA A 201 -1.14 -8.20 17.64
C ALA A 201 -2.64 -7.96 17.79
N SER A 202 -3.09 -6.82 17.25
CA SER A 202 -4.51 -6.56 17.01
C SER A 202 -4.96 -7.29 15.74
N ALA A 203 -6.25 -7.58 15.64
CA ALA A 203 -6.79 -8.29 14.49
C ALA A 203 -8.30 -8.09 14.34
N ALA A 204 -8.76 -7.99 13.11
CA ALA A 204 -10.15 -7.77 12.78
C ALA A 204 -10.70 -8.80 11.78
N ASN A 205 -12.02 -9.00 11.84
CA ASN A 205 -12.74 -9.68 10.78
C ASN A 205 -12.80 -8.78 9.53
N ASN A 206 -12.57 -9.37 8.36
CA ASN A 206 -12.66 -8.64 7.10
C ASN A 206 -14.12 -8.56 6.62
N GLY A 207 -14.67 -7.34 6.51
CA GLY A 207 -16.02 -7.08 6.01
C GLY A 207 -17.14 -7.52 6.95
N ASN A 208 -16.84 -7.69 8.25
CA ASN A 208 -17.80 -8.10 9.27
C ASN A 208 -17.37 -7.55 10.64
N LYS A 209 -18.29 -7.44 11.60
CA LYS A 209 -17.96 -6.91 12.94
C LYS A 209 -17.03 -7.81 13.71
N GLY A 210 -16.33 -7.18 14.65
CA GLY A 210 -15.56 -7.85 15.66
C GLY A 210 -14.07 -7.76 15.37
N LEU A 211 -13.38 -7.15 16.32
CA LEU A 211 -11.94 -6.99 16.32
C LEU A 211 -11.37 -7.20 17.73
N LEU A 212 -10.08 -7.52 17.80
CA LEU A 212 -9.27 -7.55 19.00
C LEU A 212 -8.32 -6.36 18.94
N LEU A 213 -8.24 -5.63 20.05
CA LEU A 213 -7.36 -4.49 20.22
C LEU A 213 -6.44 -4.73 21.41
N THR A 214 -5.16 -5.03 21.13
CA THR A 214 -4.12 -5.23 22.15
C THR A 214 -3.33 -3.96 22.45
N ASN A 215 -3.25 -3.04 21.47
CA ASN A 215 -2.64 -1.73 21.61
C ASN A 215 -3.70 -0.65 21.36
N PRO A 216 -4.48 -0.26 22.39
CA PRO A 216 -5.63 0.60 22.20
C PRO A 216 -5.23 2.07 22.00
N ASN A 217 -4.89 2.40 20.77
CA ASN A 217 -4.67 3.77 20.30
C ASN A 217 -5.50 4.06 19.06
N PHE A 218 -5.66 5.34 18.75
CA PHE A 218 -6.46 5.82 17.62
C PHE A 218 -6.02 5.21 16.27
N PRO A 219 -4.72 5.18 15.91
CA PRO A 219 -4.28 4.60 14.64
C PRO A 219 -4.64 3.11 14.52
N THR A 220 -4.41 2.33 15.58
CA THR A 220 -4.67 0.89 15.58
C THR A 220 -6.17 0.61 15.49
N LEU A 221 -7.00 1.29 16.29
CA LEU A 221 -8.45 1.10 16.20
C LEU A 221 -8.98 1.50 14.81
N SER A 222 -8.46 2.59 14.23
CA SER A 222 -8.86 3.01 12.88
C SER A 222 -8.47 2.00 11.81
N HIS A 223 -7.27 1.42 11.91
CA HIS A 223 -6.80 0.35 11.03
C HIS A 223 -7.71 -0.89 11.10
N GLU A 224 -7.95 -1.40 12.31
CA GLU A 224 -8.74 -2.61 12.52
C GLU A 224 -10.22 -2.41 12.10
N LEU A 225 -10.76 -1.20 12.27
CA LEU A 225 -12.09 -0.88 11.75
C LEU A 225 -12.12 -0.84 10.22
N GLY A 226 -11.02 -0.46 9.56
CA GLY A 226 -10.88 -0.56 8.10
C GLY A 226 -11.08 -1.98 7.60
N HIS A 227 -10.51 -2.97 8.32
CA HIS A 227 -10.78 -4.38 8.06
C HIS A 227 -12.24 -4.76 8.28
N ASN A 228 -12.90 -4.31 9.36
CA ASN A 228 -14.34 -4.56 9.55
C ASN A 228 -15.20 -4.04 8.39
N LEU A 229 -14.76 -2.99 7.68
CA LEU A 229 -15.43 -2.52 6.46
C LEU A 229 -15.01 -3.24 5.18
N GLY A 230 -14.04 -4.16 5.26
CA GLY A 230 -13.62 -5.04 4.18
C GLY A 230 -12.36 -4.58 3.44
N LEU A 231 -11.65 -3.58 3.97
CA LEU A 231 -10.37 -3.16 3.42
C LEU A 231 -9.29 -4.18 3.77
N ARG A 232 -8.37 -4.41 2.83
CA ARG A 232 -7.10 -5.09 3.08
C ARG A 232 -6.06 -4.06 3.49
N HIS A 233 -4.86 -4.51 3.88
CA HIS A 233 -3.74 -3.59 4.04
C HIS A 233 -3.52 -2.79 2.75
N ALA A 234 -3.17 -1.52 2.90
CA ALA A 234 -2.72 -0.70 1.79
C ALA A 234 -1.26 -1.05 1.48
N THR A 235 -1.02 -1.47 0.24
CA THR A 235 0.27 -2.02 -0.21
C THR A 235 0.97 -1.07 -1.16
N ASN A 236 2.25 -1.31 -1.44
CA ASN A 236 2.92 -0.79 -2.64
C ASN A 236 3.12 -1.90 -3.66
N TRP A 237 3.47 -1.54 -4.90
CA TRP A 237 4.00 -2.43 -5.92
C TRP A 237 5.52 -2.25 -5.97
N ASN A 238 6.24 -3.20 -5.39
CA ASN A 238 7.68 -3.15 -5.28
C ASN A 238 8.33 -3.86 -6.47
N THR A 239 9.10 -3.10 -7.25
CA THR A 239 9.81 -3.57 -8.44
C THR A 239 11.33 -3.54 -8.27
N ASN A 240 11.82 -3.29 -7.05
CA ASN A 240 13.25 -3.12 -6.75
C ASN A 240 14.05 -4.40 -7.03
N SER A 241 13.46 -5.58 -6.80
CA SER A 241 14.07 -6.87 -7.13
C SER A 241 14.01 -7.24 -8.62
N ALA A 242 13.27 -6.47 -9.44
CA ALA A 242 12.91 -6.81 -10.81
C ALA A 242 13.49 -5.85 -11.87
N GLY A 243 14.49 -5.04 -11.53
CA GLY A 243 15.20 -4.20 -12.51
C GLY A 243 14.61 -2.80 -12.72
N GLN A 244 14.16 -2.14 -11.63
CA GLN A 244 14.00 -0.67 -11.54
C GLN A 244 12.91 -0.03 -12.43
N SER A 245 11.89 -0.77 -12.85
CA SER A 245 10.75 -0.17 -13.58
C SER A 245 9.59 0.15 -12.64
N ILE A 246 8.97 1.33 -12.77
CA ILE A 246 7.79 1.73 -11.96
C ILE A 246 6.62 0.73 -12.12
N ILE A 247 6.43 0.21 -13.34
CA ILE A 247 5.25 -0.57 -13.75
C ILE A 247 5.57 -2.00 -14.21
N GLY A 248 6.83 -2.39 -14.10
CA GLY A 248 7.35 -3.69 -14.49
C GLY A 248 6.93 -4.82 -13.57
N PRO A 249 7.49 -6.03 -13.77
CA PRO A 249 7.34 -7.14 -12.83
C PRO A 249 7.71 -6.70 -11.42
N GLY A 250 7.00 -7.22 -10.42
CA GLY A 250 7.18 -6.80 -9.04
C GLY A 250 6.39 -7.70 -8.10
N GLN A 251 6.37 -7.34 -6.83
CA GLN A 251 5.58 -7.98 -5.79
C GLN A 251 4.89 -6.89 -4.99
N TYR A 252 3.69 -7.17 -4.48
CA TYR A 252 3.09 -6.24 -3.53
C TYR A 252 3.74 -6.39 -2.16
N THR A 253 3.97 -5.28 -1.45
CA THR A 253 4.44 -5.33 -0.06
C THR A 253 3.31 -4.94 0.89
N ASN A 254 3.04 -5.80 1.87
CA ASN A 254 2.08 -5.49 2.93
C ASN A 254 2.49 -4.23 3.67
N TYR A 255 1.51 -3.37 3.96
CA TYR A 255 1.71 -2.06 4.58
C TYR A 255 2.64 -1.13 3.79
N GLY A 256 2.85 -1.38 2.49
CA GLY A 256 3.74 -0.58 1.67
C GLY A 256 3.21 0.81 1.27
N ASN A 257 1.93 1.12 1.48
CA ASN A 257 1.46 2.48 1.21
C ASN A 257 1.78 3.41 2.39
N ALA A 258 2.73 4.32 2.18
CA ALA A 258 3.21 5.25 3.19
C ALA A 258 2.18 6.32 3.61
N PHE A 259 1.03 6.44 2.94
CA PHE A 259 0.08 7.54 3.13
C PHE A 259 -1.29 7.09 3.63
N ASP A 260 -1.49 5.78 3.88
CA ASP A 260 -2.78 5.21 4.22
C ASP A 260 -2.80 4.63 5.63
N VAL A 261 -3.90 4.80 6.36
CA VAL A 261 -4.12 4.19 7.70
C VAL A 261 -4.10 2.66 7.63
N MET A 262 -4.52 2.08 6.50
CA MET A 262 -4.39 0.64 6.23
C MET A 262 -2.95 0.24 5.83
N GLY A 263 -2.06 1.21 5.70
CA GLY A 263 -0.61 1.04 5.52
C GLY A 263 0.13 1.34 6.82
N VAL A 264 1.12 2.22 6.76
CA VAL A 264 1.97 2.58 7.91
C VAL A 264 1.38 3.70 8.79
N GLY A 265 0.12 4.07 8.59
CA GLY A 265 -0.45 5.28 9.17
C GLY A 265 -0.40 5.36 10.69
N THR A 266 0.04 6.53 11.19
CA THR A 266 0.29 6.75 12.63
C THR A 266 -0.53 7.90 13.22
N ASP A 267 -1.21 8.69 12.40
CA ASP A 267 -2.04 9.81 12.84
C ASP A 267 -3.15 10.15 11.83
N SER A 268 -3.87 11.24 12.07
CA SER A 268 -5.05 11.64 11.30
C SER A 268 -4.76 12.10 9.86
N ARG A 269 -3.49 12.29 9.46
CA ARG A 269 -3.12 12.65 8.08
C ARG A 269 -3.27 11.48 7.10
N TYR A 270 -3.20 10.25 7.61
CA TYR A 270 -3.13 9.03 6.81
C TYR A 270 -4.52 8.57 6.35
N HIS A 271 -5.19 9.40 5.55
CA HIS A 271 -6.49 9.04 4.97
C HIS A 271 -6.39 7.80 4.08
N HIS A 272 -7.50 7.04 4.00
CA HIS A 272 -7.68 6.00 2.99
C HIS A 272 -7.50 6.56 1.58
N THR A 273 -6.93 5.79 0.65
CA THR A 273 -6.83 6.19 -0.76
C THR A 273 -8.20 6.57 -1.34
N ALA A 274 -8.24 7.50 -2.29
CA ALA A 274 -9.44 7.91 -3.00
C ALA A 274 -10.15 6.71 -3.65
N TYR A 275 -9.37 5.74 -4.17
CA TYR A 275 -9.89 4.46 -4.64
C TYR A 275 -10.62 3.67 -3.53
N SER A 276 -10.02 3.54 -2.34
CA SER A 276 -10.68 2.87 -1.21
C SER A 276 -11.94 3.60 -0.77
N LYS A 277 -11.91 4.94 -0.73
CA LYS A 277 -13.08 5.77 -0.41
C LYS A 277 -14.22 5.59 -1.41
N GLU A 278 -13.93 5.49 -2.70
CA GLU A 278 -14.91 5.19 -3.75
C GLU A 278 -15.55 3.81 -3.51
N ARG A 279 -14.72 2.79 -3.24
CA ARG A 279 -15.18 1.41 -3.00
C ARG A 279 -16.06 1.28 -1.75
N LEU A 280 -15.81 2.09 -0.73
CA LEU A 280 -16.62 2.14 0.50
C LEU A 280 -17.89 2.98 0.34
N GLY A 281 -18.03 3.71 -0.76
CA GLY A 281 -19.16 4.60 -1.02
C GLY A 281 -19.07 5.97 -0.36
N TRP A 282 -17.89 6.37 0.10
CA TRP A 282 -17.67 7.70 0.67
C TRP A 282 -17.35 8.74 -0.39
N LEU A 283 -16.76 8.32 -1.50
CA LEU A 283 -16.48 9.18 -2.65
C LEU A 283 -17.51 8.90 -3.76
N PRO A 284 -18.51 9.78 -3.96
CA PRO A 284 -19.52 9.60 -5.00
C PRO A 284 -18.93 9.66 -6.40
N ALA A 285 -19.58 8.99 -7.37
CA ALA A 285 -19.14 8.97 -8.77
C ALA A 285 -19.00 10.37 -9.41
N SER A 286 -19.69 11.39 -8.90
CA SER A 286 -19.54 12.78 -9.35
C SER A 286 -18.17 13.39 -9.08
N HIS A 287 -17.35 12.76 -8.23
CA HIS A 287 -15.98 13.17 -7.91
C HIS A 287 -14.93 12.25 -8.54
N VAL A 288 -15.35 11.28 -9.36
CA VAL A 288 -14.48 10.32 -10.04
C VAL A 288 -14.53 10.58 -11.54
N THR A 289 -13.38 10.80 -12.15
CA THR A 289 -13.29 11.04 -13.60
C THR A 289 -12.57 9.87 -14.27
N ALA A 290 -13.29 9.17 -15.16
CA ALA A 290 -12.71 8.17 -16.05
C ALA A 290 -12.02 8.86 -17.23
N VAL A 291 -10.70 8.72 -17.31
CA VAL A 291 -9.86 9.31 -18.34
C VAL A 291 -9.77 8.34 -19.51
N THR A 292 -10.31 8.76 -20.66
CA THR A 292 -10.33 7.94 -21.89
C THR A 292 -9.59 8.61 -23.06
N ASN A 293 -9.38 9.92 -22.98
CA ASN A 293 -8.79 10.75 -24.04
C ASN A 293 -7.61 11.56 -23.50
N SER A 294 -6.72 11.98 -24.40
CA SER A 294 -5.70 12.96 -24.07
C SER A 294 -6.33 14.28 -23.61
N GLY A 295 -5.66 14.99 -22.72
CA GLY A 295 -6.09 16.29 -22.23
C GLY A 295 -5.43 16.69 -20.91
N THR A 296 -5.73 17.89 -20.45
CA THR A 296 -5.33 18.36 -19.12
C THR A 296 -6.51 18.21 -18.15
N TYR A 297 -6.26 17.51 -17.05
CA TYR A 297 -7.24 17.21 -16.01
C TYR A 297 -6.83 17.90 -14.71
N ARG A 298 -7.78 18.61 -14.09
CA ARG A 298 -7.58 19.19 -12.76
C ARG A 298 -8.01 18.19 -11.69
N LEU A 299 -7.08 17.83 -10.81
CA LEU A 299 -7.30 16.93 -9.68
C LEU A 299 -7.18 17.71 -8.37
N TYR A 300 -8.22 17.67 -7.54
CA TYR A 300 -8.24 18.37 -6.25
C TYR A 300 -7.78 17.46 -5.12
N ALA A 301 -7.26 18.06 -4.05
CA ALA A 301 -6.79 17.33 -2.88
C ALA A 301 -7.95 16.54 -2.23
N MET A 302 -7.80 15.21 -2.15
CA MET A 302 -8.85 14.33 -1.63
C MET A 302 -8.88 14.26 -0.10
N ASP A 303 -7.80 14.68 0.55
CA ASP A 303 -7.62 14.64 2.00
C ASP A 303 -8.16 15.90 2.69
N THR A 304 -9.32 16.37 2.22
CA THR A 304 -10.11 17.47 2.81
C THR A 304 -11.30 16.91 3.62
N PRO A 305 -11.83 17.66 4.60
CA PRO A 305 -12.90 17.16 5.48
C PRO A 305 -14.29 17.12 4.81
N THR A 306 -14.48 17.81 3.68
CA THR A 306 -15.81 17.95 3.03
C THR A 306 -15.70 17.83 1.52
N LEU A 307 -16.71 17.21 0.90
CA LEU A 307 -16.84 17.18 -0.56
C LEU A 307 -17.25 18.55 -1.08
N VAL A 308 -16.43 19.13 -1.94
CA VAL A 308 -16.76 20.38 -2.67
C VAL A 308 -17.36 20.00 -4.03
N PRO A 309 -18.57 20.47 -4.37
CA PRO A 309 -19.23 20.13 -5.63
C PRO A 309 -18.32 20.36 -6.86
N ASN A 310 -18.39 19.45 -7.83
CA ASN A 310 -17.62 19.48 -9.08
C ASN A 310 -16.08 19.31 -8.93
N HIS A 311 -15.55 19.04 -7.74
CA HIS A 311 -14.15 18.66 -7.61
C HIS A 311 -13.94 17.21 -8.03
N THR A 312 -13.08 16.99 -9.01
CA THR A 312 -12.55 15.65 -9.28
C THR A 312 -11.50 15.32 -8.21
N LEU A 313 -11.69 14.23 -7.46
CA LEU A 313 -10.81 13.76 -6.38
C LEU A 313 -10.10 12.44 -6.71
N LEU A 314 -10.54 11.76 -7.78
CA LEU A 314 -9.95 10.54 -8.29
C LEU A 314 -9.98 10.54 -9.82
N LEU A 315 -8.83 10.32 -10.46
CA LEU A 315 -8.77 9.97 -11.88
C LEU A 315 -8.59 8.45 -12.01
N ARG A 316 -9.29 7.85 -12.98
CA ARG A 316 -9.11 6.45 -13.38
C ARG A 316 -8.70 6.34 -14.84
N LEU A 317 -7.61 5.63 -15.12
CA LEU A 317 -7.16 5.37 -16.50
C LEU A 317 -7.13 3.86 -16.75
N PRO A 318 -7.82 3.34 -17.78
CA PRO A 318 -7.81 1.91 -18.08
C PRO A 318 -6.45 1.48 -18.61
N ARG A 319 -5.84 0.44 -18.03
CA ARG A 319 -4.55 -0.10 -18.47
C ARG A 319 -4.71 -1.44 -19.18
N ASP A 320 -5.14 -2.45 -18.43
CA ASP A 320 -5.33 -3.83 -18.86
C ASP A 320 -6.51 -4.45 -18.10
N VAL A 321 -6.27 -5.48 -17.28
CA VAL A 321 -7.24 -5.91 -16.25
C VAL A 321 -7.27 -4.96 -15.05
N ARG A 322 -6.32 -4.01 -15.01
CA ARG A 322 -6.18 -2.96 -14.00
C ARG A 322 -6.55 -1.60 -14.61
N ASP A 323 -7.03 -0.70 -13.75
CA ASP A 323 -6.96 0.73 -13.97
C ASP A 323 -5.82 1.32 -13.15
N TYR A 324 -5.25 2.44 -13.61
CA TYR A 324 -4.57 3.37 -12.71
C TYR A 324 -5.61 4.14 -11.90
N TRP A 325 -5.37 4.31 -10.61
CA TRP A 325 -6.00 5.36 -9.80
C TRP A 325 -4.97 6.45 -9.50
N LEU A 326 -5.38 7.72 -9.60
CA LEU A 326 -4.54 8.87 -9.27
C LEU A 326 -5.23 9.73 -8.21
N GLU A 327 -4.47 10.18 -7.22
CA GLU A 327 -4.94 11.05 -6.14
C GLU A 327 -3.93 12.15 -5.80
N TYR A 328 -4.44 13.30 -5.35
CA TYR A 328 -3.63 14.40 -4.83
C TYR A 328 -3.88 14.58 -3.34
N ARG A 329 -2.81 14.88 -2.58
CA ARG A 329 -2.84 15.00 -1.11
C ARG A 329 -2.12 16.26 -0.64
N GLN A 330 -2.58 16.84 0.46
CA GLN A 330 -2.02 18.07 1.07
C GLN A 330 -1.80 17.97 2.58
N LEU A 331 -2.19 16.88 3.25
CA LEU A 331 -1.95 16.68 4.69
C LEU A 331 -0.49 16.31 5.03
N PHE A 332 0.39 16.19 4.03
CA PHE A 332 1.82 15.92 4.22
C PHE A 332 2.70 17.10 3.76
N PRO A 333 2.55 18.31 4.33
CA PRO A 333 3.21 19.53 3.82
C PRO A 333 4.74 19.52 3.96
N ALA A 334 5.29 18.68 4.85
CA ALA A 334 6.74 18.49 5.00
C ALA A 334 7.32 17.52 3.96
N ASN A 335 6.48 16.77 3.25
CA ASN A 335 6.91 15.87 2.18
C ASN A 335 6.82 16.62 0.84
N ALA A 336 7.97 16.96 0.28
CA ALA A 336 8.07 17.73 -0.95
C ALA A 336 7.52 16.96 -2.17
N TRP A 337 7.61 15.63 -2.17
CA TRP A 337 7.08 14.77 -3.23
C TRP A 337 5.56 14.88 -3.32
N THR A 338 4.84 14.57 -2.23
CA THR A 338 3.38 14.66 -2.21
C THR A 338 2.87 16.10 -2.32
N SER A 339 3.63 17.08 -1.83
CA SER A 339 3.26 18.49 -1.93
C SER A 339 3.28 19.00 -3.37
N ASN A 340 4.17 18.45 -4.21
CA ASN A 340 4.41 18.87 -5.59
C ASN A 340 4.10 17.76 -6.61
N GLY A 341 3.30 16.76 -6.26
CA GLY A 341 3.12 15.59 -7.10
C GLY A 341 1.81 14.84 -6.90
N VAL A 342 1.54 13.92 -7.82
CA VAL A 342 0.38 13.04 -7.78
C VAL A 342 0.80 11.66 -7.30
N LEU A 343 0.01 11.05 -6.41
CA LEU A 343 0.15 9.64 -6.07
C LEU A 343 -0.67 8.81 -7.06
N LEU A 344 -0.15 7.65 -7.44
CA LEU A 344 -0.82 6.76 -8.36
C LEU A 344 -0.61 5.31 -8.00
N GLY A 345 -1.58 4.47 -8.31
CA GLY A 345 -1.51 3.05 -8.06
C GLY A 345 -2.32 2.23 -9.05
N PHE A 346 -2.30 0.92 -8.86
CA PHE A 346 -3.15 0.00 -9.62
C PHE A 346 -4.38 -0.39 -8.82
N THR A 347 -5.51 -0.56 -9.52
CA THR A 347 -6.63 -1.32 -8.98
C THR A 347 -6.21 -2.78 -8.76
N PRO A 348 -6.84 -3.52 -7.84
CA PRO A 348 -6.49 -4.91 -7.57
C PRO A 348 -6.61 -5.81 -8.80
N TRP A 349 -5.75 -6.82 -8.88
CA TRP A 349 -5.81 -7.91 -9.84
C TRP A 349 -5.42 -9.22 -9.15
N PRO A 350 -5.54 -10.41 -9.79
CA PRO A 350 -5.22 -11.68 -9.14
C PRO A 350 -3.83 -11.73 -8.48
N GLY A 351 -2.86 -10.96 -8.97
CA GLY A 351 -1.49 -10.90 -8.45
C GLY A 351 -1.29 -10.04 -7.20
N THR A 352 -2.32 -9.35 -6.67
CA THR A 352 -2.19 -8.50 -5.47
C THR A 352 -3.02 -8.97 -4.29
N ALA A 353 -3.54 -10.20 -4.31
CA ALA A 353 -4.41 -10.72 -3.26
C ALA A 353 -5.60 -9.78 -2.92
N GLY A 354 -6.07 -9.01 -3.91
CA GLY A 354 -7.18 -8.06 -3.75
C GLY A 354 -6.79 -6.69 -3.18
N THR A 355 -5.50 -6.36 -3.04
CA THR A 355 -5.05 -5.01 -2.62
C THR A 355 -4.87 -4.08 -3.82
N ALA A 356 -4.95 -2.77 -3.57
CA ALA A 356 -4.74 -1.71 -4.57
C ALA A 356 -3.37 -1.05 -4.31
N PRO A 357 -2.28 -1.55 -4.91
CA PRO A 357 -0.95 -1.08 -4.56
C PRO A 357 -0.65 0.32 -5.07
N LEU A 358 -0.02 1.13 -4.21
CA LEU A 358 0.67 2.37 -4.58
C LEU A 358 1.88 2.05 -5.47
N LEU A 359 2.08 2.80 -6.55
CA LEU A 359 3.30 2.72 -7.35
C LEU A 359 4.38 3.61 -6.76
N ASP A 360 5.60 3.10 -6.75
CA ASP A 360 6.78 3.87 -6.43
C ASP A 360 7.40 4.44 -7.71
N THR A 361 7.39 5.77 -7.86
CA THR A 361 7.91 6.46 -9.04
C THR A 361 9.41 6.72 -9.01
N THR A 362 10.07 6.27 -7.95
CA THR A 362 11.51 6.39 -7.69
C THR A 362 12.08 5.06 -7.17
N PRO A 363 11.80 3.93 -7.85
CA PRO A 363 12.20 2.62 -7.36
C PRO A 363 13.69 2.55 -7.04
N SER A 364 14.00 2.05 -5.84
CA SER A 364 15.36 1.87 -5.30
C SER A 364 16.09 3.17 -4.94
N SER A 365 15.34 4.26 -4.76
CA SER A 365 15.84 5.47 -4.17
C SER A 365 16.36 5.20 -2.73
N PRO A 366 17.40 5.94 -2.27
CA PRO A 366 17.80 5.90 -0.87
C PRO A 366 16.88 6.74 0.02
N PHE A 367 15.97 7.53 -0.57
CA PHE A 367 15.15 8.54 0.09
C PHE A 367 13.72 8.04 0.30
N GLY A 368 13.38 7.62 1.52
CA GLY A 368 12.00 7.25 1.82
C GLY A 368 11.78 5.84 2.37
N GLN A 369 12.86 5.15 2.75
CA GLN A 369 12.80 3.93 3.56
C GLN A 369 12.20 4.24 4.94
N PHE A 370 10.89 4.02 5.09
CA PHE A 370 10.19 4.26 6.36
C PHE A 370 10.15 3.03 7.27
N ASN A 371 10.33 1.84 6.71
CA ASN A 371 10.39 0.58 7.44
C ASN A 371 10.92 -0.55 6.52
N SER A 372 10.84 -1.78 7.01
CA SER A 372 11.14 -3.00 6.24
C SER A 372 10.25 -3.23 5.02
N ALA A 373 9.17 -2.47 4.82
CA ALA A 373 8.26 -2.57 3.66
C ALA A 373 8.72 -1.73 2.45
N GLY A 374 9.76 -0.90 2.60
CA GLY A 374 10.49 -0.30 1.48
C GLY A 374 10.40 1.23 1.39
N ASP A 375 10.92 1.70 0.26
CA ASP A 375 11.10 3.08 -0.15
C ASP A 375 9.82 3.61 -0.81
N THR A 376 9.00 4.38 -0.09
CA THR A 376 7.65 4.76 -0.60
C THR A 376 7.18 6.16 -0.23
N ASN A 377 8.02 6.97 0.40
CA ASN A 377 7.63 8.34 0.77
C ASN A 377 7.85 9.34 -0.35
N ASP A 378 8.64 8.94 -1.34
CA ASP A 378 8.98 9.61 -2.57
C ASP A 378 8.17 9.09 -3.77
N SER A 379 7.14 8.27 -3.52
CA SER A 379 6.33 7.64 -4.55
C SER A 379 5.47 8.59 -5.40
N ALA A 380 5.37 9.88 -5.05
CA ALA A 380 4.57 10.82 -5.83
C ALA A 380 5.30 11.23 -7.12
N LEU A 381 4.61 11.17 -8.25
CA LEU A 381 5.12 11.72 -9.49
C LEU A 381 5.09 13.25 -9.40
N THR A 382 6.25 13.90 -9.33
CA THR A 382 6.36 15.35 -9.13
C THR A 382 6.14 16.15 -10.43
N ILE A 383 5.78 17.42 -10.28
CA ILE A 383 5.55 18.36 -11.39
C ILE A 383 6.74 18.35 -12.35
N GLY A 384 6.42 18.23 -13.64
CA GLY A 384 7.37 18.17 -14.73
C GLY A 384 7.85 16.76 -15.08
N ARG A 385 7.67 15.76 -14.20
CA ARG A 385 8.04 14.36 -14.50
C ARG A 385 6.89 13.64 -15.19
N THR A 386 7.24 12.78 -16.15
CA THR A 386 6.29 11.96 -16.90
C THR A 386 6.42 10.49 -16.51
N LEU A 387 5.33 9.86 -16.07
CA LEU A 387 5.21 8.40 -16.11
C LEU A 387 4.81 7.98 -17.53
N ALA A 388 5.63 7.15 -18.17
CA ALA A 388 5.34 6.56 -19.47
C ALA A 388 5.02 5.06 -19.33
N ASP A 389 3.78 4.69 -19.63
CA ASP A 389 3.37 3.30 -19.84
C ASP A 389 3.14 3.07 -21.33
N THR A 390 4.21 2.71 -22.03
CA THR A 390 4.17 2.52 -23.49
C THR A 390 3.32 1.31 -23.91
N GLN A 391 3.09 0.34 -23.02
CA GLN A 391 2.24 -0.81 -23.30
C GLN A 391 0.76 -0.41 -23.32
N ALA A 392 0.33 0.38 -22.33
CA ALA A 392 -1.02 0.92 -22.28
C ALA A 392 -1.19 2.25 -23.04
N GLN A 393 -0.07 2.77 -23.58
CA GLN A 393 0.02 4.02 -24.33
C GLN A 393 -0.42 5.24 -23.52
N TRP A 394 -0.11 5.25 -22.21
CA TRP A 394 -0.39 6.38 -21.32
C TRP A 394 0.88 7.14 -20.95
N PHE A 395 0.79 8.46 -20.99
CA PHE A 395 1.82 9.38 -20.53
C PHE A 395 1.16 10.37 -19.59
N ILE A 396 1.59 10.38 -18.34
CA ILE A 396 0.97 11.15 -17.25
C ILE A 396 2.00 12.15 -16.74
N THR A 397 1.69 13.44 -16.80
CA THR A 397 2.61 14.52 -16.45
C THR A 397 1.90 15.57 -15.60
N PRO A 398 2.17 15.67 -14.29
CA PRO A 398 1.72 16.79 -13.48
C PRO A 398 2.43 18.07 -13.94
N ILE A 399 1.68 19.15 -14.14
CA ILE A 399 2.20 20.39 -14.74
C ILE A 399 2.05 21.62 -13.84
N GLY A 400 1.33 21.53 -12.72
CA GLY A 400 1.28 22.65 -11.80
C GLY A 400 0.27 22.46 -10.71
N ARG A 401 0.54 23.06 -9.56
CA ARG A 401 -0.39 23.09 -8.43
C ARG A 401 -0.84 24.52 -8.14
N GLY A 402 -1.99 24.64 -7.49
CA GLY A 402 -2.52 25.93 -7.09
C GLY A 402 -3.68 25.81 -6.12
N GLY A 403 -4.28 26.96 -5.81
CA GLY A 403 -5.39 27.04 -4.85
C GLY A 403 -4.93 26.94 -3.40
N THR A 404 -5.90 26.95 -2.50
CA THR A 404 -5.72 26.78 -1.05
C THR A 404 -6.87 25.93 -0.55
N THR A 405 -6.65 25.13 0.51
CA THR A 405 -7.69 24.26 1.09
C THR A 405 -9.01 25.02 1.30
N PRO A 406 -10.15 24.48 0.81
CA PRO A 406 -10.35 23.14 0.24
C PRO A 406 -10.13 23.04 -1.29
N ASP A 407 -9.78 24.13 -1.96
CA ASP A 407 -9.63 24.24 -3.42
C ASP A 407 -8.20 24.02 -3.91
N SER A 408 -7.33 23.40 -3.10
CA SER A 408 -5.99 23.00 -3.54
C SER A 408 -6.10 21.96 -4.65
N TYR A 409 -5.40 22.20 -5.76
CA TYR A 409 -5.46 21.35 -6.96
C TYR A 409 -4.08 21.13 -7.59
N LEU A 410 -4.01 20.10 -8.43
CA LEU A 410 -2.91 19.75 -9.31
C LEU A 410 -3.47 19.54 -10.72
N ASP A 411 -2.93 20.27 -11.70
CA ASP A 411 -3.22 20.07 -13.11
C ASP A 411 -2.28 18.99 -13.69
N ILE A 412 -2.87 18.03 -14.40
CA ILE A 412 -2.16 16.86 -14.94
C ILE A 412 -2.49 16.74 -16.43
N THR A 413 -1.47 16.83 -17.27
CA THR A 413 -1.60 16.50 -18.69
C THR A 413 -1.46 15.00 -18.86
N ILE A 414 -2.44 14.40 -19.53
CA ILE A 414 -2.47 12.98 -19.85
C ILE A 414 -2.52 12.87 -21.36
N ASN A 415 -1.56 12.16 -21.95
CA ASN A 415 -1.52 11.88 -23.38
C ASN A 415 -1.72 10.38 -23.62
N ARG A 416 -2.49 10.05 -24.65
CA ARG A 416 -2.76 8.68 -25.08
C ARG A 416 -2.34 8.44 -26.52
N GLY A 417 -1.51 7.43 -26.75
CA GLY A 417 -1.17 6.98 -28.09
C GLY A 417 0.24 6.38 -28.21
N PRO A 418 0.55 5.77 -29.36
CA PRO A 418 1.86 5.14 -29.59
C PRO A 418 3.00 6.13 -29.89
N PHE A 419 2.67 7.38 -30.24
CA PHE A 419 3.60 8.46 -30.64
C PHE A 419 4.87 7.99 -31.38
N PRO A 420 4.76 7.22 -32.49
CA PRO A 420 5.92 6.59 -33.15
C PRO A 420 6.85 7.60 -33.83
N SER A 421 6.39 8.84 -34.03
CA SER A 421 7.17 9.95 -34.57
C SER A 421 7.73 10.87 -33.48
N ASN A 422 7.57 10.55 -32.19
CA ASN A 422 8.09 11.36 -31.09
C ASN A 422 9.60 11.44 -31.16
N VAL A 423 10.14 12.65 -30.99
CA VAL A 423 11.59 12.88 -30.89
C VAL A 423 11.83 13.50 -29.53
N ALA A 424 12.82 12.99 -28.79
CA ALA A 424 13.14 13.57 -27.50
C ALA A 424 13.58 15.03 -27.66
N PRO A 425 13.14 15.94 -26.78
CA PRO A 425 13.54 17.33 -26.84
C PRO A 425 15.01 17.48 -26.43
N THR A 426 15.58 18.61 -26.82
CA THR A 426 16.94 19.00 -26.44
C THR A 426 16.87 20.20 -25.52
N ALA A 427 17.74 20.24 -24.51
CA ALA A 427 17.75 21.37 -23.59
C ALA A 427 19.13 21.63 -22.97
N THR A 428 19.31 22.87 -22.53
CA THR A 428 20.49 23.35 -21.81
C THR A 428 20.05 24.11 -20.56
N LEU A 429 20.77 23.90 -19.46
CA LEU A 429 20.52 24.59 -18.19
C LEU A 429 21.59 25.66 -17.94
N THR A 430 21.16 26.84 -17.54
CA THR A 430 22.02 27.95 -17.12
C THR A 430 21.60 28.50 -15.76
N ALA A 431 22.57 28.96 -14.98
CA ALA A 431 22.36 29.67 -13.72
C ALA A 431 23.05 31.03 -13.77
N GLU A 432 22.49 32.04 -13.11
CA GLU A 432 23.13 33.37 -13.05
C GLU A 432 24.45 33.37 -12.27
N SER A 433 24.59 32.47 -11.30
CA SER A 433 25.82 32.25 -10.55
C SER A 433 25.96 30.77 -10.19
N LEU A 434 27.20 30.27 -10.21
CA LEU A 434 27.57 28.94 -9.73
C LEU A 434 28.16 28.98 -8.31
N ILE A 435 28.34 30.18 -7.76
CA ILE A 435 28.79 30.41 -6.39
C ILE A 435 27.71 31.26 -5.71
N ILE A 436 26.90 30.61 -4.89
CA ILE A 436 25.67 31.17 -4.36
C ILE A 436 25.82 31.30 -2.84
N PRO A 437 25.85 32.52 -2.27
CA PRO A 437 25.82 32.69 -0.84
C PRO A 437 24.53 32.11 -0.23
N LEU A 438 24.61 31.57 0.99
CA LEU A 438 23.43 31.04 1.68
C LEU A 438 22.35 32.12 1.83
N ASN A 439 21.09 31.69 1.72
CA ASN A 439 19.91 32.55 1.82
C ASN A 439 19.89 33.70 0.80
N THR A 440 20.61 33.55 -0.32
CA THR A 440 20.46 34.42 -1.49
C THR A 440 19.68 33.69 -2.57
N THR A 441 18.77 34.41 -3.21
CA THR A 441 18.02 33.89 -4.34
C THR A 441 18.94 33.79 -5.55
N THR A 442 18.92 32.64 -6.21
CA THR A 442 19.54 32.42 -7.53
C THR A 442 18.49 32.05 -8.57
N HIS A 443 18.65 32.59 -9.77
CA HIS A 443 17.81 32.32 -10.93
C HIS A 443 18.43 31.27 -11.86
N PHE A 444 17.60 30.29 -12.26
CA PHE A 444 17.93 29.22 -13.20
C PHE A 444 17.04 29.33 -14.44
N THR A 445 17.58 28.94 -15.59
CA THR A 445 16.88 28.94 -16.87
C THR A 445 17.20 27.68 -17.65
N ALA A 446 16.18 26.90 -17.99
CA ALA A 446 16.22 25.78 -18.92
C ALA A 446 15.77 26.26 -20.30
N THR A 447 16.71 26.31 -21.25
CA THR A 447 16.39 26.57 -22.66
C THR A 447 16.19 25.23 -23.35
N ALA A 448 14.98 24.95 -23.81
CA ALA A 448 14.62 23.66 -24.40
C ALA A 448 13.88 23.84 -25.72
N THR A 449 14.08 22.91 -26.65
CA THR A 449 13.39 22.85 -27.94
C THR A 449 12.99 21.43 -28.26
N ASP A 450 11.79 21.28 -28.80
CA ASP A 450 11.29 20.01 -29.32
C ASP A 450 11.20 20.06 -30.85
N ALA A 451 11.68 19.02 -31.54
CA ALA A 451 11.72 18.99 -32.99
C ALA A 451 10.33 18.82 -33.62
N ASN A 452 9.40 18.23 -32.88
CA ASN A 452 8.05 17.94 -33.30
C ASN A 452 7.04 19.00 -32.81
N GLY A 453 7.50 19.94 -31.99
CA GLY A 453 6.72 21.05 -31.45
C GLY A 453 5.86 20.64 -30.25
N ASP A 454 6.20 19.54 -29.59
CA ASP A 454 5.47 19.07 -28.41
C ASP A 454 5.60 20.07 -27.25
N THR A 455 4.53 20.16 -26.45
CA THR A 455 4.53 21.02 -25.27
C THR A 455 5.46 20.44 -24.22
N LEU A 456 6.44 21.22 -23.79
CA LEU A 456 7.46 20.79 -22.85
C LEU A 456 6.99 20.84 -21.40
N ALA A 457 7.53 19.92 -20.60
CA ALA A 457 7.41 19.91 -19.15
C ALA A 457 8.79 20.12 -18.51
N TYR A 458 8.82 20.86 -17.41
CA TYR A 458 10.03 21.27 -16.69
C TYR A 458 9.91 20.77 -15.26
N HIS A 459 10.74 19.79 -14.92
CA HIS A 459 11.01 19.42 -13.54
C HIS A 459 12.20 20.23 -13.02
N TRP A 460 12.17 20.57 -11.74
CA TRP A 460 13.28 21.23 -11.06
C TRP A 460 13.56 20.49 -9.76
N ASP A 461 14.77 19.96 -9.66
CA ASP A 461 15.34 19.30 -8.48
C ASP A 461 16.57 20.10 -8.02
N PHE A 462 16.72 20.30 -6.72
CA PHE A 462 17.76 21.14 -6.11
C PHE A 462 18.70 20.36 -5.17
N ASP A 463 18.65 19.02 -5.20
CA ASP A 463 19.48 18.10 -4.41
C ASP A 463 19.36 18.26 -2.88
N ASP A 464 18.28 18.89 -2.41
CA ASP A 464 17.98 19.08 -0.99
C ASP A 464 16.57 18.59 -0.62
N ASP A 465 16.07 17.61 -1.38
CA ASP A 465 14.70 17.08 -1.31
C ASP A 465 13.63 18.17 -1.49
N GLN A 466 13.94 19.25 -2.21
CA GLN A 466 12.98 20.26 -2.63
C GLN A 466 12.83 20.28 -4.14
N PHE A 467 11.59 20.50 -4.59
CA PHE A 467 11.23 20.53 -6.00
C PHE A 467 10.59 21.85 -6.39
N GLY A 468 10.73 22.20 -7.67
CA GLY A 468 9.96 23.30 -8.26
C GLY A 468 8.46 23.02 -8.20
N SER A 469 7.70 24.06 -7.89
CA SER A 469 6.23 24.00 -7.77
C SER A 469 5.49 24.36 -9.06
N THR A 470 6.21 24.70 -10.13
CA THR A 470 5.64 25.19 -11.39
C THR A 470 6.32 24.57 -12.60
N ASN A 471 5.55 24.29 -13.65
CA ASN A 471 6.07 23.89 -14.97
C ASN A 471 6.51 25.12 -15.79
N ASN A 472 7.62 25.74 -15.39
CA ASN A 472 8.19 26.91 -16.07
C ASN A 472 9.65 26.67 -16.48
N PRO A 473 10.11 27.25 -17.61
CA PRO A 473 11.50 27.16 -18.05
C PRO A 473 12.47 27.97 -17.17
N THR A 474 11.95 28.74 -16.22
CA THR A 474 12.75 29.53 -15.28
C THR A 474 12.27 29.29 -13.86
N ILE A 475 13.20 29.22 -12.91
CA ILE A 475 12.88 29.12 -11.49
C ILE A 475 13.88 29.92 -10.65
N SER A 476 13.45 30.32 -9.47
CA SER A 476 14.29 30.98 -8.47
C SER A 476 14.35 30.11 -7.23
N TYR A 477 15.54 29.92 -6.66
CA TYR A 477 15.73 29.08 -5.49
C TYR A 477 16.76 29.66 -4.52
N GLN A 478 16.72 29.23 -3.26
CA GLN A 478 17.67 29.61 -2.23
C GLN A 478 18.02 28.40 -1.37
N TRP A 479 19.30 28.23 -1.06
CA TRP A 479 19.77 27.20 -0.13
C TRP A 479 20.01 27.79 1.26
N SER A 480 19.55 27.08 2.28
CA SER A 480 19.78 27.44 3.69
C SER A 480 20.99 26.71 4.31
N GLN A 481 21.55 25.73 3.61
CA GLN A 481 22.70 24.93 4.02
C GLN A 481 23.79 24.95 2.96
N ALA A 482 25.04 24.96 3.39
CA ALA A 482 26.19 24.94 2.49
C ALA A 482 26.46 23.52 1.99
N GLY A 483 26.82 23.39 0.71
CA GLY A 483 27.14 22.12 0.08
C GLY A 483 27.44 22.30 -1.40
N ILE A 484 27.90 21.23 -2.04
CA ILE A 484 27.88 21.14 -3.51
C ILE A 484 26.48 20.63 -3.85
N MET A 485 25.63 21.55 -4.30
CA MET A 485 24.26 21.26 -4.72
C MET A 485 24.22 21.25 -6.24
N SER A 486 23.47 20.32 -6.84
CA SER A 486 23.12 20.42 -8.25
C SER A 486 21.70 20.95 -8.41
N CYS A 487 21.46 21.58 -9.55
CA CYS A 487 20.11 21.85 -10.01
C CYS A 487 19.92 21.00 -11.26
N ALA A 488 19.01 20.04 -11.20
CA ALA A 488 18.69 19.20 -12.34
C ALA A 488 17.30 19.59 -12.85
N SER A 489 17.23 19.84 -14.15
CA SER A 489 15.98 19.67 -14.89
C SER A 489 16.13 18.38 -15.67
N PRO A 490 15.69 17.22 -15.15
CA PRO A 490 15.65 16.01 -15.94
C PRO A 490 14.78 16.34 -17.14
N PHE A 491 15.44 16.34 -18.29
CA PHE A 491 14.95 16.98 -19.49
C PHE A 491 13.59 16.41 -19.91
N PRO A 492 12.74 17.24 -20.55
CA PRO A 492 11.40 16.82 -20.97
C PRO A 492 11.47 15.53 -21.80
N ILE A 493 10.45 14.69 -21.70
CA ILE A 493 10.25 13.51 -22.57
C ILE A 493 9.05 13.79 -23.46
#